data_AF-A0A1G1HMC8-F1
#
_entry.id   AF-A0A1G1HMC8-F1
#
_cell.length_a   1.000
_cell.length_b   1.000
_cell.length_c   1.000
_cell.angle_alpha   90.00
_cell.angle_beta   90.00
_cell.angle_gamma   90.00
#
_symmetry.space_group_name_H-M   'P 1'
#
loop_
_entity.id
_entity.type
_entity.pdbx_description
1 polymer ?
#
loop_
_entity_poly.entity_id
_entity_poly.type
_entity_poly.pdbx_seq_one_letter_code
_entity_poly.pdbx_strand_id
1 'polypeptide(L)'
;MRQYNQTLFSKDIEIAERFALSESVVLYSGECLDLLKTIPDESLQLVVTSPPYNIGKEYEKKLHLDVYIQQQALVIAECVRALSPKGSICWQVGNYVDRGAIIPVSFQSN
;
A
#
# COMPACT_ATOMS: atom_id res chain seq x y z
N MET A 1 33.75 -24.69 -10.67
CA MET A 1 32.33 -24.72 -11.04
C MET A 1 31.53 -24.18 -9.87
N ARG A 2 30.86 -23.02 -10.00
CA ARG A 2 30.01 -22.46 -8.93
C ARG A 2 28.66 -23.17 -8.97
N GLN A 3 28.31 -23.87 -7.89
CA GLN A 3 27.02 -24.51 -7.71
C GLN A 3 25.96 -23.44 -7.43
N TYR A 4 25.07 -23.19 -8.40
CA TYR A 4 23.84 -22.42 -8.22
C TYR A 4 22.68 -23.40 -8.02
N ASN A 5 22.49 -23.89 -6.80
CA ASN A 5 21.33 -24.71 -6.44
C ASN A 5 20.73 -24.19 -5.13
N GLN A 6 20.23 -22.96 -5.12
CA GLN A 6 19.23 -22.55 -4.13
C GLN A 6 17.96 -22.23 -4.90
N THR A 7 16.97 -23.12 -4.80
CA THR A 7 15.61 -22.85 -5.28
C THR A 7 14.93 -21.88 -4.31
N LEU A 8 14.02 -21.03 -4.81
CA LEU A 8 13.26 -20.06 -4.01
C LEU A 8 12.52 -20.69 -2.81
N PHE A 9 12.25 -22.00 -2.90
CA PHE A 9 11.45 -22.79 -1.96
C PHE A 9 12.29 -23.68 -1.03
N SER A 10 13.62 -23.58 -1.07
CA SER A 10 14.53 -24.43 -0.26
C SER A 10 14.92 -23.82 1.08
N LYS A 11 14.46 -22.61 1.39
CA LYS A 11 14.66 -21.96 2.69
C LYS A 11 13.35 -21.95 3.47
N ASP A 12 13.42 -22.37 4.72
CA ASP A 12 12.42 -22.03 5.71
C ASP A 12 12.41 -20.50 5.84
N ILE A 13 11.30 -19.87 5.45
CA ILE A 13 11.10 -18.43 5.58
C ILE A 13 10.39 -18.20 6.90
N GLU A 14 11.08 -17.55 7.85
CA GLU A 14 10.44 -17.02 9.04
C GLU A 14 9.64 -15.76 8.67
N ILE A 15 8.41 -15.68 9.17
CA ILE A 15 7.53 -14.53 8.96
C ILE A 15 7.50 -13.75 10.27
N ALA A 16 8.08 -12.56 10.27
CA ALA A 16 8.07 -11.68 11.43
C ALA A 16 6.75 -10.90 11.53
N GLU A 17 6.34 -10.53 12.75
CA GLU A 17 5.15 -9.71 12.98
C GLU A 17 5.46 -8.20 13.02
N ARG A 18 6.74 -7.83 13.07
CA ARG A 18 7.21 -6.44 13.20
C ARG A 18 8.22 -6.12 12.11
N PHE A 19 8.19 -4.88 11.64
CA PHE A 19 9.13 -4.43 10.62
C PHE A 19 10.54 -4.27 11.19
N ALA A 20 11.51 -4.90 10.54
CA ALA A 20 12.93 -4.59 10.67
C ALA A 20 13.63 -4.84 9.33
N LEU A 21 14.67 -4.05 9.03
CA LEU A 21 15.41 -4.12 7.76
C LEU A 21 16.16 -5.45 7.56
N SER A 22 16.37 -6.22 8.63
CA SER A 22 16.94 -7.55 8.60
C SER A 22 15.96 -8.63 8.13
N GLU A 23 14.65 -8.38 8.25
CA GLU A 23 13.63 -9.37 7.99
C GLU A 23 13.37 -9.52 6.48
N SER A 24 13.28 -10.77 6.03
CA SER A 24 12.94 -11.04 4.62
C SER A 24 11.44 -10.93 4.35
N VAL A 25 10.60 -11.28 5.34
CA VAL A 25 9.14 -11.22 5.23
C VAL A 25 8.55 -10.77 6.56
N VAL A 26 7.67 -9.77 6.50
CA VAL A 26 6.93 -9.24 7.64
C VAL A 26 5.45 -9.29 7.31
N LEU A 27 4.64 -9.90 8.18
CA LEU A 27 3.19 -9.87 8.13
C LEU A 27 2.66 -9.11 9.34
N TYR A 28 2.17 -7.90 9.10
CA TYR A 28 1.62 -7.04 10.15
C TYR A 28 0.09 -7.06 10.12
N SER A 29 -0.53 -7.36 11.28
CA SER A 29 -1.99 -7.29 11.45
C SER A 29 -2.35 -6.00 12.20
N GLY A 30 -2.93 -5.04 11.48
CA GLY A 30 -3.34 -3.75 12.05
C GLY A 30 -3.53 -2.66 11.00
N GLU A 31 -3.60 -1.42 11.47
CA GLU A 31 -3.76 -0.25 10.61
C GLU A 31 -2.48 0.02 9.81
N CYS A 32 -2.61 0.22 8.50
CA CYS A 32 -1.45 0.40 7.63
C CYS A 32 -0.63 1.65 7.98
N LEU A 33 -1.29 2.73 8.44
CA LEU A 33 -0.63 3.97 8.79
C LEU A 33 0.28 3.81 10.01
N ASP A 34 -0.09 2.94 10.95
CA ASP A 34 0.73 2.66 12.12
C ASP A 34 1.95 1.82 11.77
N LEU A 35 1.80 0.85 10.85
CA LEU A 35 2.95 0.15 10.27
C LEU A 35 3.89 1.12 9.54
N LEU A 36 3.36 1.95 8.64
CA LEU A 36 4.17 2.85 7.81
C LEU A 36 5.03 3.80 8.66
N LYS A 37 4.51 4.31 9.78
CA LYS A 37 5.26 5.14 10.75
C LYS A 37 6.46 4.43 11.37
N THR A 38 6.46 3.09 11.44
CA THR A 38 7.61 2.31 11.95
C THR A 38 8.70 2.10 10.91
N ILE A 39 8.39 2.31 9.63
CA ILE A 39 9.33 2.12 8.52
C ILE A 39 10.22 3.37 8.41
N PRO A 40 11.56 3.23 8.40
CA PRO A 40 12.48 4.35 8.24
C PRO A 40 12.32 5.07 6.90
N ASP A 41 12.70 6.35 6.88
CA ASP A 41 12.76 7.14 5.66
C ASP A 41 13.62 6.47 4.58
N GLU A 42 13.22 6.62 3.32
CA GLU A 42 13.99 6.18 2.15
C GLU A 42 14.42 4.70 2.11
N SER A 43 13.73 3.83 2.86
CA SER A 43 14.11 2.42 3.02
C SER A 43 13.40 1.44 2.06
N LEU A 44 12.32 1.87 1.41
CA LEU A 44 11.54 1.05 0.48
C LEU A 44 11.90 1.32 -0.98
N GLN A 45 11.95 0.27 -1.80
CA GLN A 45 12.12 0.39 -3.25
C GLN A 45 10.79 0.41 -4.02
N LEU A 46 9.77 -0.28 -3.52
CA LEU A 46 8.48 -0.38 -4.19
C LEU A 46 7.36 -0.47 -3.16
N VAL A 47 6.34 0.35 -3.35
CA VAL A 47 5.06 0.24 -2.65
C VAL A 47 3.99 -0.16 -3.66
N VAL A 48 3.27 -1.23 -3.41
CA VAL A 48 2.12 -1.67 -4.23
C VAL A 48 0.89 -1.70 -3.33
N THR A 49 -0.18 -1.02 -3.73
CA THR A 49 -1.37 -0.89 -2.89
C THR A 49 -2.68 -0.87 -3.66
N SER A 50 -3.70 -1.44 -3.03
CA SER A 50 -5.12 -1.42 -3.43
C SER A 50 -5.96 -0.88 -2.27
N PRO A 51 -5.97 0.45 -2.04
CA PRO A 51 -6.65 1.04 -0.90
C PRO A 51 -8.18 0.85 -1.01
N PRO A 52 -8.94 1.00 0.11
CA PRO A 52 -10.39 1.06 0.06
C PRO A 52 -10.84 2.22 -0.84
N TYR A 53 -11.94 2.06 -1.59
CA TYR A 53 -12.31 2.98 -2.68
C TYR A 53 -13.44 3.94 -2.34
N ASN A 54 -13.98 3.87 -1.13
CA ASN A 54 -15.13 4.67 -0.70
C ASN A 54 -16.35 4.55 -1.64
N ILE A 55 -16.52 3.39 -2.30
CA ILE A 55 -17.61 3.12 -3.25
C ILE A 55 -18.85 2.62 -2.50
N GLY A 56 -18.73 2.32 -1.20
CA GLY A 56 -19.84 1.85 -0.36
C GLY A 56 -20.18 0.39 -0.62
N LYS A 57 -19.16 -0.44 -0.87
CA LYS A 57 -19.29 -1.90 -0.81
C LYS A 57 -19.72 -2.35 0.60
N GLU A 58 -20.24 -3.57 0.76
CA GLU A 58 -20.74 -4.07 2.07
C GLU A 58 -19.74 -3.95 3.23
N TYR A 59 -18.44 -3.89 2.94
CA TYR A 59 -17.36 -3.70 3.90
C TYR A 59 -16.84 -2.26 4.02
N GLU A 60 -17.34 -1.31 3.22
CA GLU A 60 -16.95 0.10 3.21
C GLU A 60 -18.09 0.97 3.76
N LYS A 61 -17.86 1.64 4.89
CA LYS A 61 -18.73 2.75 5.29
C LYS A 61 -18.47 3.92 4.35
N LYS A 62 -19.51 4.43 3.67
CA LYS A 62 -19.39 5.66 2.89
C LYS A 62 -18.94 6.80 3.81
N LEU A 63 -17.70 7.21 3.65
CA LEU A 63 -17.15 8.40 4.29
C LEU A 63 -17.46 9.61 3.40
N HIS A 64 -17.56 10.78 4.03
CA HIS A 64 -17.58 12.04 3.28
C HIS A 64 -16.32 12.11 2.41
N LEU A 65 -16.47 12.52 1.15
CA LEU A 65 -15.39 12.49 0.16
C LEU A 65 -14.12 13.19 0.67
N ASP A 66 -14.26 14.33 1.34
CA ASP A 66 -13.14 15.07 1.91
C ASP A 66 -12.38 14.28 2.97
N VAL A 67 -13.09 13.53 3.82
CA VAL A 67 -12.48 12.68 4.86
C VAL A 67 -11.70 11.54 4.21
N TYR A 68 -12.26 10.95 3.16
CA TYR A 68 -11.58 9.92 2.39
C TYR A 68 -10.30 10.45 1.73
N ILE A 69 -10.36 11.60 1.05
CA ILE A 69 -9.19 12.23 0.42
C ILE A 69 -8.12 12.54 1.46
N GLN A 70 -8.51 13.09 2.62
CA GLN A 70 -7.57 13.37 3.70
C GLN A 70 -6.90 12.11 4.24
N GLN A 71 -7.66 11.03 4.46
CA GLN A 71 -7.09 9.75 4.91
C GLN A 71 -6.11 9.17 3.89
N GLN A 72 -6.45 9.17 2.60
CA GLN A 72 -5.54 8.70 1.56
C GLN A 72 -4.29 9.57 1.47
N ALA A 73 -4.42 10.89 1.60
CA ALA A 73 -3.28 11.81 1.58
C ALA A 73 -2.26 11.49 2.69
N LEU A 74 -2.74 11.16 3.90
CA LEU A 74 -1.87 10.75 5.01
C LEU A 74 -1.09 9.46 4.69
N VAL A 75 -1.77 8.46 4.13
CA VAL A 75 -1.14 7.19 3.75
C VAL A 75 -0.13 7.40 2.62
N ILE A 76 -0.49 8.17 1.59
CA ILE A 76 0.41 8.49 0.48
C ILE A 76 1.66 9.21 0.98
N ALA A 77 1.51 10.19 1.89
CA ALA A 77 2.64 10.93 2.44
C ALA A 77 3.64 10.01 3.16
N GLU A 78 3.14 9.08 3.99
CA GLU A 78 3.99 8.12 4.67
C GLU A 78 4.65 7.12 3.71
N CYS A 79 3.94 6.68 2.67
CA CYS A 79 4.54 5.86 1.61
C CYS A 79 5.67 6.60 0.88
N VAL A 80 5.48 7.88 0.56
CA VAL A 80 6.50 8.71 -0.09
C VAL A 80 7.71 8.92 0.82
N ARG A 81 7.50 9.21 2.12
CA ARG A 81 8.58 9.31 3.11
C ARG A 81 9.42 8.02 3.17
N ALA A 82 8.76 6.88 3.19
CA ALA A 82 9.42 5.58 3.28
C ALA A 82 10.10 5.14 1.98
N LEU A 83 9.71 5.68 0.81
CA LEU A 83 10.31 5.35 -0.47
C LEU A 83 11.68 6.01 -0.63
N SER A 84 12.64 5.23 -1.12
CA SER A 84 13.95 5.76 -1.52
C SER A 84 13.80 6.76 -2.68
N PRO A 85 14.81 7.61 -2.95
CA PRO A 85 14.78 8.54 -4.08
C PRO A 85 14.64 7.89 -5.46
N LYS A 86 14.89 6.58 -5.56
CA LYS A 86 14.72 5.77 -6.79
C LYS A 86 13.55 4.80 -6.71
N GLY A 87 12.78 4.85 -5.63
CA GLY A 87 11.65 3.97 -5.39
C GLY A 87 10.43 4.37 -6.21
N SER A 88 9.46 3.46 -6.32
CA SER A 88 8.21 3.67 -7.04
C SER A 88 7.00 3.32 -6.19
N ILE A 89 5.87 3.97 -6.46
CA ILE A 89 4.56 3.61 -5.90
C ILE A 89 3.59 3.24 -7.01
N CYS A 90 2.98 2.06 -6.88
CA CYS A 90 1.90 1.59 -7.71
C CYS A 90 0.60 1.70 -6.91
N TRP A 91 -0.18 2.74 -7.21
CA TRP A 91 -1.43 3.03 -6.50
C TRP A 91 -2.63 2.64 -7.35
N GLN A 92 -3.33 1.57 -6.97
CA GLN A 92 -4.54 1.18 -7.67
C GLN A 92 -5.65 2.19 -7.36
N VAL A 93 -6.26 2.74 -8.40
CA VAL A 93 -7.45 3.61 -8.31
C VAL A 93 -8.70 2.84 -8.72
N GLY A 94 -9.78 3.01 -7.95
CA GLY A 94 -11.10 2.51 -8.31
C GLY A 94 -11.75 3.37 -9.38
N ASN A 95 -12.64 2.77 -10.17
CA ASN A 95 -13.50 3.49 -11.10
C ASN A 95 -14.95 3.36 -10.64
N TYR A 96 -15.70 4.46 -10.70
CA TYR A 96 -17.16 4.46 -10.54
C TYR A 96 -17.82 4.44 -11.92
N VAL A 97 -18.89 3.66 -12.09
CA VAL A 97 -19.65 3.62 -13.34
C VAL A 97 -20.96 4.36 -13.13
N ASP A 98 -21.11 5.56 -13.73
CA ASP A 98 -22.40 6.25 -13.86
C ASP A 98 -22.92 6.10 -15.29
N ARG A 99 -24.10 5.51 -15.46
CA ARG A 99 -24.82 5.42 -16.75
C ARG A 99 -23.94 4.98 -17.95
N GLY A 100 -23.02 4.04 -17.73
CA GLY A 100 -22.15 3.48 -18.77
C GLY A 100 -20.84 4.23 -19.02
N ALA A 101 -20.57 5.32 -18.29
CA ALA A 101 -19.28 6.01 -18.32
C ALA A 101 -18.39 5.56 -17.14
N ILE A 102 -17.13 5.24 -17.44
CA ILE A 102 -16.09 4.94 -16.44
C ILE A 102 -15.52 6.28 -15.96
N ILE A 103 -15.81 6.64 -14.71
CA ILE A 103 -15.31 7.86 -14.08
C ILE A 103 -14.23 7.49 -13.05
N PRO A 104 -12.97 7.93 -13.24
CA PRO A 104 -11.94 7.83 -12.20
C PRO A 104 -12.40 8.60 -10.96
N VAL A 105 -12.35 7.97 -9.80
CA VAL A 105 -12.87 8.51 -8.52
C VAL A 105 -12.13 9.78 -8.04
N SER A 106 -11.06 10.19 -8.72
CA SER A 106 -10.20 11.32 -8.33
C SER A 106 -10.68 12.72 -8.73
N PHE A 107 -11.80 12.88 -9.45
CA PHE A 107 -12.29 14.20 -9.87
C PHE A 107 -13.81 14.33 -9.74
N GLN A 108 -14.30 14.62 -8.53
CA GLN A 108 -15.57 15.31 -8.34
C GLN A 108 -15.28 16.65 -7.65
N SER A 109 -14.75 17.59 -8.42
CA SER A 109 -14.87 19.01 -8.10
C SER A 109 -16.29 19.45 -8.46
N ASN A 110 -17.04 19.92 -7.46
CA ASN A 110 -18.23 20.76 -7.65
C ASN A 110 -17.91 21.96 -8.54
#